data_AF-R7L7R8-F1
#
_entry.id   AF-R7L7R8-F1
#
_cell.length_a   1.000
_cell.length_b   1.000
_cell.length_c   1.000
_cell.angle_alpha   90.00
_cell.angle_beta   90.00
_cell.angle_gamma   90.00
#
_symmetry.space_group_name_H-M   'P 1'
#
loop_
_entity.id
_entity.type
_entity.pdbx_description
1 polymer ?
#
loop_
_entity_poly.entity_id
_entity_poly.type
_entity_poly.pdbx_seq_one_letter_code
_entity_poly.pdbx_strand_id
1 'polypeptide(L)'
;MKNIVKISLFAAVALLGAQWVRADLSDSYSAVAVGLSEEQGGNSPAGTSGNSHAWILVGKSDSEDAVKAAFAEIASADSTSMPRLITKSKDLKRAVKFAKGSKLNEIAASIASGNGGINIFKVGKFDVAVFDKSYAMRPGMNFMVFENSGGKLLWNASFSDPLMLLIAGGRPDVFPKVSTPMDGDDKAVKLLAEKKLPILNFKNGVLVSLAADGNVELGECAKFYHRAQEFFFECRLKEYSQFMTKESRGRFEAQFMSMPESEQKAVLKDYFSWKKRYLRAMESGDSGVVMIFFARERAGDSPQNDVTYFIRGNEGFKIANWGAAKTPLDMFLSKYILKDGGYVKNISERFMD
;
A
#
# COMPACT_ATOMS: atom_id res chain seq x y z
N MET A 1 26.40 39.41 20.02
CA MET A 1 25.74 38.96 18.76
C MET A 1 26.50 37.78 18.16
N LYS A 2 26.31 36.53 18.64
CA LYS A 2 26.99 35.33 18.09
C LYS A 2 26.14 34.04 18.11
N ASN A 3 24.81 34.12 18.19
CA ASN A 3 23.94 32.93 18.29
C ASN A 3 22.78 32.88 17.28
N ILE A 4 22.89 33.53 16.10
CA ILE A 4 21.82 33.52 15.08
C ILE A 4 22.20 32.69 13.83
N VAL A 5 23.45 32.22 13.69
CA VAL A 5 23.94 31.63 12.41
C VAL A 5 23.92 30.09 12.37
N LYS A 6 23.59 29.39 13.47
CA LYS A 6 23.52 27.90 13.47
C LYS A 6 22.14 27.33 13.14
N ILE A 7 21.08 28.13 13.20
CA ILE A 7 19.70 27.69 12.89
C ILE A 7 19.43 27.75 11.37
N SER A 8 20.20 28.52 10.61
CA SER A 8 20.00 28.74 9.18
C SER A 8 20.66 27.69 8.26
N LEU A 9 21.65 26.92 8.73
CA LEU A 9 22.31 25.90 7.90
C LEU A 9 21.58 24.55 7.92
N PHE A 10 21.10 24.10 9.08
CA PHE A 10 20.35 22.84 9.19
C PHE A 10 18.98 22.92 8.50
N ALA A 11 18.26 24.03 8.66
CA ALA A 11 17.00 24.24 7.96
C ALA A 11 17.20 24.32 6.44
N ALA A 12 18.23 25.02 5.96
CA ALA A 12 18.52 25.12 4.53
C ALA A 12 18.93 23.77 3.91
N VAL A 13 19.74 22.96 4.60
CA VAL A 13 20.14 21.63 4.13
C VAL A 13 18.95 20.66 4.10
N ALA A 14 18.06 20.70 5.10
CA ALA A 14 16.83 19.90 5.11
C ALA A 14 15.85 20.33 3.99
N LEU A 15 15.69 21.64 3.76
CA LEU A 15 14.88 22.18 2.68
C LEU A 15 15.41 21.82 1.29
N LEU A 16 16.73 21.88 1.07
CA LEU A 16 17.38 21.49 -0.18
C LEU A 16 17.30 19.97 -0.42
N GLY A 17 17.50 19.16 0.62
CA GLY A 17 17.33 17.71 0.56
C GLY A 17 15.91 17.29 0.19
N ALA A 18 14.90 17.89 0.84
CA ALA A 18 13.50 17.64 0.57
C ALA A 18 13.06 18.10 -0.84
N GLN A 19 13.63 19.20 -1.36
CA GLN A 19 13.35 19.66 -2.73
C GLN A 19 13.98 18.74 -3.79
N TRP A 20 15.20 18.25 -3.57
CA TRP A 20 15.87 17.35 -4.51
C TRP A 20 15.17 15.98 -4.62
N VAL A 21 14.79 15.38 -3.48
CA VAL A 21 14.04 14.12 -3.44
C VAL A 21 12.71 14.23 -4.19
N ARG A 22 12.04 15.39 -4.16
CA ARG A 22 10.76 15.59 -4.86
C ARG A 22 10.89 15.62 -6.37
N ALA A 23 11.87 16.35 -6.90
CA ALA A 23 12.07 16.49 -8.33
C ALA A 23 12.54 15.17 -8.97
N ASP A 24 13.46 14.47 -8.33
CA ASP A 24 13.98 13.17 -8.82
C ASP A 24 12.88 12.09 -8.85
N LEU A 25 11.96 12.11 -7.87
CA LEU A 25 10.83 11.20 -7.86
C LEU A 25 9.81 11.53 -8.95
N SER A 26 9.48 12.79 -9.22
CA SER A 26 8.52 13.12 -10.32
C SER A 26 9.01 12.70 -11.70
N ASP A 27 10.31 12.82 -11.93
CA ASP A 27 10.88 12.48 -13.23
C ASP A 27 10.96 10.98 -13.43
N SER A 28 11.20 10.23 -12.35
CA SER A 28 11.60 8.82 -12.43
C SER A 28 10.58 7.82 -11.85
N TYR A 29 9.49 8.30 -11.28
CA TYR A 29 8.37 7.50 -10.76
C TYR A 29 7.03 7.88 -11.40
N SER A 30 6.15 6.90 -11.47
CA SER A 30 4.71 7.04 -11.71
C SER A 30 3.96 6.88 -10.39
N ALA A 31 2.77 7.46 -10.31
CA ALA A 31 1.90 7.32 -9.15
C ALA A 31 0.68 6.48 -9.48
N VAL A 32 0.39 5.53 -8.59
CA VAL A 32 -0.80 4.71 -8.66
C VAL A 32 -1.66 5.00 -7.42
N ALA A 33 -2.87 5.50 -7.64
CA ALA A 33 -3.81 5.76 -6.58
C ALA A 33 -4.27 4.44 -5.93
N VAL A 34 -4.24 4.37 -4.60
CA VAL A 34 -4.67 3.22 -3.80
C VAL A 34 -5.82 3.61 -2.89
N GLY A 35 -6.80 2.70 -2.73
CA GLY A 35 -7.90 2.89 -1.77
C GLY A 35 -7.49 2.48 -0.36
N LEU A 36 -8.02 3.18 0.66
CA LEU A 36 -7.71 2.93 2.08
C LEU A 36 -8.88 2.32 2.88
N SER A 37 -10.06 2.08 2.29
CA SER A 37 -11.25 1.58 2.98
C SER A 37 -12.06 0.56 2.17
N GLU A 38 -13.11 0.00 2.78
CA GLU A 38 -14.01 -1.01 2.23
C GLU A 38 -14.77 -0.61 0.94
N GLU A 39 -14.64 0.64 0.47
CA GLU A 39 -15.11 1.04 -0.87
C GLU A 39 -14.44 0.27 -2.02
N GLN A 40 -13.44 -0.58 -1.72
CA GLN A 40 -12.88 -1.55 -2.67
C GLN A 40 -13.78 -2.77 -2.96
N GLY A 41 -14.84 -3.00 -2.19
CA GLY A 41 -15.74 -4.17 -2.32
C GLY A 41 -17.06 -3.92 -3.05
N GLY A 42 -17.39 -2.67 -3.36
CA GLY A 42 -18.58 -2.31 -4.13
C GLY A 42 -18.25 -2.09 -5.60
N ASN A 43 -19.20 -2.35 -6.49
CA ASN A 43 -19.24 -1.74 -7.82
C ASN A 43 -19.31 -0.21 -7.64
N SER A 44 -18.20 0.43 -7.29
CA SER A 44 -18.08 1.87 -7.39
C SER A 44 -18.20 2.18 -8.88
N PRO A 45 -19.27 2.88 -9.30
CA PRO A 45 -19.52 3.12 -10.70
C PRO A 45 -18.30 3.81 -11.30
N ALA A 46 -17.93 3.40 -12.52
CA ALA A 46 -17.01 4.16 -13.34
C ALA A 46 -17.54 5.60 -13.42
N GLY A 47 -16.95 6.54 -12.68
CA GLY A 47 -17.46 7.91 -12.65
C GLY A 47 -17.00 8.82 -11.51
N THR A 48 -16.57 8.33 -10.35
CA THR A 48 -16.01 9.23 -9.32
C THR A 48 -14.50 9.42 -9.52
N SER A 49 -14.16 10.33 -10.42
CA SER A 49 -12.92 11.11 -10.33
C SER A 49 -12.94 11.90 -9.00
N GLY A 50 -12.02 11.66 -8.08
CA GLY A 50 -11.82 12.61 -6.97
C GLY A 50 -11.13 12.12 -5.71
N ASN A 51 -11.26 10.85 -5.32
CA ASN A 51 -10.83 10.44 -3.97
C ASN A 51 -9.63 9.48 -4.00
N SER A 52 -8.47 9.94 -4.48
CA SER A 52 -7.23 9.19 -4.30
C SER A 52 -6.88 9.19 -2.80
N HIS A 53 -6.92 8.01 -2.16
CA HIS A 53 -6.83 7.88 -0.72
C HIS A 53 -5.37 7.77 -0.23
N ALA A 54 -4.47 7.21 -1.02
CA ALA A 54 -3.03 7.41 -0.92
C ALA A 54 -2.45 7.10 -2.29
N TRP A 55 -1.14 7.30 -2.48
CA TRP A 55 -0.47 6.87 -3.69
C TRP A 55 0.65 5.91 -3.36
N ILE A 56 0.79 4.88 -4.19
CA ILE A 56 2.03 4.14 -4.28
C ILE A 56 2.82 4.68 -5.46
N LEU A 57 3.97 5.25 -5.17
CA LEU A 57 4.92 5.67 -6.19
C LEU A 57 5.70 4.43 -6.62
N VAL A 58 5.72 4.15 -7.92
CA VAL A 58 6.44 3.05 -8.55
C VAL A 58 7.37 3.59 -9.63
N GLY A 59 8.51 2.96 -9.89
CA GLY A 59 9.46 3.46 -10.88
C GLY A 59 8.85 3.48 -12.29
N LYS A 60 9.23 4.47 -13.11
CA LYS A 60 9.03 4.38 -14.56
C LYS A 60 9.96 3.31 -15.13
N SER A 61 9.48 2.54 -16.10
CA SER A 61 10.32 1.55 -16.77
C SER A 61 11.08 2.20 -17.92
N ASP A 62 12.40 2.01 -17.94
CA ASP A 62 13.25 2.39 -19.08
C ASP A 62 13.22 1.34 -20.21
N SER A 63 12.43 0.27 -20.06
CA SER A 63 12.36 -0.88 -20.96
C SER A 63 10.95 -1.10 -21.52
N GLU A 64 10.16 -0.03 -21.65
CA GLU A 64 8.76 -0.09 -22.05
C GLU A 64 8.54 -0.86 -23.37
N ASP A 65 9.32 -0.54 -24.40
CA ASP A 65 9.22 -1.20 -25.71
C ASP A 65 9.61 -2.68 -25.65
N ALA A 66 10.64 -3.02 -24.87
CA ALA A 66 11.06 -4.40 -24.68
C ALA A 66 9.98 -5.22 -23.94
N VAL A 67 9.32 -4.62 -22.94
CA VAL A 67 8.20 -5.25 -22.22
C VAL A 67 7.00 -5.45 -23.15
N LYS A 68 6.66 -4.45 -23.97
CA LYS A 68 5.59 -4.56 -24.99
C LYS A 68 5.89 -5.68 -25.99
N ALA A 69 7.13 -5.79 -26.46
CA ALA A 69 7.56 -6.84 -27.37
C ALA A 69 7.47 -8.24 -26.71
N ALA A 70 7.97 -8.40 -25.48
CA ALA A 70 7.90 -9.64 -24.74
C ALA A 70 6.45 -10.05 -24.44
N PHE A 71 5.58 -9.09 -24.11
CA PHE A 71 4.16 -9.32 -23.94
C PHE A 71 3.51 -9.84 -25.23
N ALA A 72 3.80 -9.23 -26.39
CA ALA A 72 3.28 -9.67 -27.68
C ALA A 72 3.79 -11.07 -28.09
N GLU A 73 5.06 -11.38 -27.81
CA GLU A 73 5.65 -12.71 -28.01
C GLU A 73 4.89 -13.77 -27.17
N ILE A 74 4.61 -13.46 -25.89
CA ILE A 74 3.85 -14.37 -25.02
C ILE A 74 2.38 -14.50 -25.45
N ALA A 75 1.75 -13.41 -25.85
CA ALA A 75 0.35 -13.40 -26.26
C ALA A 75 0.10 -14.24 -27.52
N SER A 76 1.12 -14.38 -28.38
CA SER A 76 1.08 -15.20 -29.60
C SER A 76 1.69 -16.61 -29.43
N ALA A 77 2.31 -16.89 -28.28
CA ALA A 77 3.00 -18.14 -28.04
C ALA A 77 2.03 -19.33 -27.90
N ASP A 78 2.41 -20.44 -28.54
CA ASP A 78 1.80 -21.75 -28.36
C ASP A 78 2.42 -22.51 -27.17
N SER A 79 1.93 -23.72 -26.89
CA SER A 79 2.46 -24.54 -25.81
C SER A 79 3.93 -24.97 -26.01
N THR A 80 4.45 -24.92 -27.24
CA THR A 80 5.81 -25.38 -27.57
C THR A 80 6.86 -24.27 -27.42
N SER A 81 6.47 -23.01 -27.68
CA SER A 81 7.31 -21.82 -27.56
C SER A 81 7.28 -21.19 -26.18
N MET A 82 6.14 -21.27 -25.46
CA MET A 82 5.96 -20.73 -24.11
C MET A 82 7.08 -21.09 -23.09
N PRO A 83 7.66 -22.32 -23.06
CA PRO A 83 8.73 -22.66 -22.14
C PRO A 83 9.97 -21.75 -22.21
N ARG A 84 10.22 -21.13 -23.37
CA ARG A 84 11.36 -20.21 -23.59
C ARG A 84 11.05 -18.75 -23.20
N LEU A 85 9.80 -18.47 -22.83
CA LEU A 85 9.30 -17.12 -22.52
C LEU A 85 8.98 -16.94 -21.05
N ILE A 86 9.08 -18.00 -20.25
CA ILE A 86 8.82 -17.99 -18.82
C ILE A 86 10.11 -18.21 -18.03
N THR A 87 10.18 -17.65 -16.83
CA THR A 87 11.38 -17.76 -15.98
C THR A 87 11.61 -19.18 -15.46
N LYS A 88 10.54 -19.96 -15.27
CA LYS A 88 10.59 -21.29 -14.66
C LYS A 88 9.72 -22.28 -15.41
N SER A 89 10.33 -23.33 -15.96
CA SER A 89 9.61 -24.34 -16.76
C SER A 89 8.50 -25.05 -15.99
N LYS A 90 8.62 -25.18 -14.65
CA LYS A 90 7.57 -25.77 -13.80
C LYS A 90 6.25 -25.00 -13.83
N ASP A 91 6.29 -23.72 -14.20
CA ASP A 91 5.12 -22.83 -14.23
C ASP A 91 4.42 -22.83 -15.60
N LEU A 92 4.88 -23.64 -16.56
CA LEU A 92 4.32 -23.72 -17.93
C LEU A 92 2.81 -23.95 -17.94
N LYS A 93 2.31 -24.91 -17.16
CA LYS A 93 0.86 -25.21 -17.09
C LYS A 93 0.05 -23.99 -16.62
N ARG A 94 0.60 -23.23 -15.66
CA ARG A 94 -0.03 -22.00 -15.15
C ARG A 94 0.01 -20.90 -16.20
N ALA A 95 1.16 -20.71 -16.83
CA ALA A 95 1.38 -19.72 -17.88
C ALA A 95 0.40 -19.91 -19.05
N VAL A 96 0.33 -21.12 -19.61
CA VAL A 96 -0.60 -21.46 -20.70
C VAL A 96 -2.07 -21.29 -20.28
N LYS A 97 -2.42 -21.74 -19.07
CA LYS A 97 -3.79 -21.59 -18.55
C LYS A 97 -4.18 -20.11 -18.40
N PHE A 98 -3.27 -19.28 -17.89
CA PHE A 98 -3.49 -17.85 -17.74
C PHE A 98 -3.58 -17.17 -19.12
N ALA A 99 -2.65 -17.43 -20.03
CA ALA A 99 -2.65 -16.83 -21.36
C ALA A 99 -3.97 -17.07 -22.11
N LYS A 100 -4.45 -18.33 -22.07
CA LYS A 100 -5.74 -18.70 -22.64
C LYS A 100 -6.93 -18.11 -21.88
N GLY A 101 -6.93 -18.21 -20.55
CA GLY A 101 -8.04 -17.77 -19.71
C GLY A 101 -8.25 -16.27 -19.68
N SER A 102 -7.17 -15.50 -19.79
CA SER A 102 -7.16 -14.03 -19.84
C SER A 102 -7.27 -13.49 -21.26
N LYS A 103 -7.31 -14.37 -22.29
CA LYS A 103 -7.36 -13.99 -23.71
C LYS A 103 -6.27 -12.99 -24.10
N LEU A 104 -5.01 -13.29 -23.73
CA LEU A 104 -3.89 -12.36 -23.92
C LEU A 104 -3.70 -11.92 -25.38
N ASN A 105 -4.02 -12.78 -26.34
CA ASN A 105 -4.00 -12.47 -27.77
C ASN A 105 -4.97 -11.34 -28.13
N GLU A 106 -6.19 -11.34 -27.56
CA GLU A 106 -7.19 -10.29 -27.77
C GLU A 106 -6.73 -8.97 -27.13
N ILE A 107 -6.13 -9.04 -25.94
CA ILE A 107 -5.55 -7.89 -25.25
C ILE A 107 -4.41 -7.29 -26.09
N ALA A 108 -3.50 -8.12 -26.59
CA ALA A 108 -2.40 -7.68 -27.44
C ALA A 108 -2.88 -7.04 -28.73
N ALA A 109 -3.89 -7.60 -29.39
CA ALA A 109 -4.50 -7.01 -30.57
C ALA A 109 -5.13 -5.64 -30.26
N SER A 110 -5.84 -5.52 -29.13
CA SER A 110 -6.47 -4.26 -28.68
C SER A 110 -5.44 -3.17 -28.38
N ILE A 111 -4.32 -3.51 -27.73
CA ILE A 111 -3.21 -2.59 -27.49
C ILE A 111 -2.58 -2.15 -28.83
N ALA A 112 -2.31 -3.09 -29.74
CA ALA A 112 -1.72 -2.80 -31.04
C ALA A 112 -2.60 -1.91 -31.92
N SER A 113 -3.93 -2.04 -31.80
CA SER A 113 -4.90 -1.21 -32.54
C SER A 113 -5.21 0.14 -31.86
N GLY A 114 -4.52 0.48 -30.76
CA GLY A 114 -4.74 1.73 -30.01
C GLY A 114 -6.05 1.79 -29.21
N ASN A 115 -6.78 0.67 -29.10
CA ASN A 115 -8.06 0.60 -28.38
C ASN A 115 -7.90 0.11 -26.93
N GLY A 116 -6.66 -0.03 -26.48
CA GLY A 116 -6.29 -0.65 -25.21
C GLY A 116 -5.03 -0.04 -24.63
N GLY A 117 -4.90 -0.12 -23.30
CA GLY A 117 -3.77 0.44 -22.56
C GLY A 117 -2.97 -0.61 -21.81
N ILE A 118 -1.65 -0.43 -21.78
CA ILE A 118 -0.73 -1.14 -20.90
C ILE A 118 0.15 -0.10 -20.21
N ASN A 119 0.15 -0.13 -18.88
CA ASN A 119 1.03 0.67 -18.04
C ASN A 119 2.21 -0.20 -17.62
N ILE A 120 3.42 0.30 -17.78
CA ILE A 120 4.63 -0.46 -17.47
C ILE A 120 5.40 0.26 -16.38
N PHE A 121 5.69 -0.47 -15.31
CA PHE A 121 6.35 0.04 -14.11
C PHE A 121 7.62 -0.74 -13.81
N LYS A 122 8.62 -0.07 -13.24
CA LYS A 122 9.80 -0.69 -12.64
C LYS A 122 9.61 -0.86 -11.15
N VAL A 123 9.89 -2.07 -10.65
CA VAL A 123 9.87 -2.38 -9.22
C VAL A 123 11.10 -3.21 -8.88
N GLY A 124 12.15 -2.55 -8.38
CA GLY A 124 13.44 -3.20 -8.16
C GLY A 124 14.00 -3.75 -9.47
N LYS A 125 14.33 -5.05 -9.50
CA LYS A 125 14.81 -5.72 -10.72
C LYS A 125 13.70 -6.07 -11.72
N PHE A 126 12.43 -5.98 -11.32
CA PHE A 126 11.30 -6.44 -12.12
C PHE A 126 10.71 -5.31 -12.97
N ASP A 127 10.23 -5.68 -14.15
CA ASP A 127 9.33 -4.85 -14.95
C ASP A 127 7.91 -5.43 -14.83
N VAL A 128 6.94 -4.59 -14.56
CA VAL A 128 5.55 -4.99 -14.31
C VAL A 128 4.66 -4.32 -15.35
N ALA A 129 4.03 -5.15 -16.18
CA ALA A 129 3.03 -4.69 -17.13
C ALA A 129 1.64 -4.85 -16.52
N VAL A 130 0.89 -3.76 -16.44
CA VAL A 130 -0.50 -3.73 -15.96
C VAL A 130 -1.39 -3.28 -17.10
N PHE A 131 -2.32 -4.15 -17.49
CA PHE A 131 -3.25 -3.87 -18.57
C PHE A 131 -4.57 -3.31 -18.01
N ASP A 132 -5.26 -2.56 -18.87
CA ASP A 132 -6.49 -1.86 -18.52
C ASP A 132 -7.57 -2.80 -17.96
N LYS A 133 -8.36 -2.31 -17.01
CA LYS A 133 -9.46 -3.04 -16.37
C LYS A 133 -10.67 -3.22 -17.28
N SER A 134 -10.71 -2.54 -18.43
CA SER A 134 -11.72 -2.74 -19.48
C SER A 134 -11.73 -4.17 -20.03
N TYR A 135 -10.61 -4.90 -19.90
CA TYR A 135 -10.56 -6.33 -20.14
C TYR A 135 -11.24 -7.08 -19.00
N ALA A 136 -12.23 -7.94 -19.32
CA ALA A 136 -13.09 -8.66 -18.38
C ALA A 136 -12.34 -9.71 -17.53
N MET A 137 -11.39 -9.28 -16.71
CA MET A 137 -10.61 -10.11 -15.81
C MET A 137 -10.97 -9.87 -14.37
N ARG A 138 -10.66 -10.87 -13.54
CA ARG A 138 -10.84 -10.74 -12.09
C ARG A 138 -9.91 -9.63 -11.57
N PRO A 139 -10.36 -8.83 -10.59
CA PRO A 139 -9.51 -7.84 -9.93
C PRO A 139 -8.19 -8.46 -9.45
N GLY A 140 -7.07 -7.79 -9.73
CA GLY A 140 -5.75 -8.26 -9.31
C GLY A 140 -5.19 -9.42 -10.13
N MET A 141 -5.80 -9.76 -11.27
CA MET A 141 -5.20 -10.64 -12.28
C MET A 141 -4.67 -9.87 -13.49
N ASN A 142 -4.80 -8.54 -13.49
CA ASN A 142 -4.54 -7.71 -14.64
C ASN A 142 -3.08 -7.25 -14.80
N PHE A 143 -2.14 -8.15 -14.52
CA PHE A 143 -0.71 -7.84 -14.62
C PHE A 143 0.15 -9.02 -15.10
N MET A 144 1.35 -8.71 -15.58
CA MET A 144 2.43 -9.65 -15.84
C MET A 144 3.74 -9.08 -15.30
N VAL A 145 4.59 -9.95 -14.73
CA VAL A 145 5.88 -9.58 -14.15
C VAL A 145 7.00 -10.18 -14.97
N PHE A 146 7.94 -9.36 -15.39
CA PHE A 146 9.07 -9.72 -16.22
C PHE A 146 10.38 -9.62 -15.44
N GLU A 147 11.24 -10.60 -15.65
CA GLU A 147 12.61 -10.64 -15.16
C GLU A 147 13.56 -10.57 -16.34
N ASN A 148 14.60 -9.75 -16.23
CA ASN A 148 15.69 -9.77 -17.20
C ASN A 148 16.60 -10.97 -16.92
N SER A 149 16.70 -11.87 -17.90
CA SER A 149 17.59 -13.02 -17.89
C SER A 149 18.48 -12.97 -19.13
N GLY A 150 19.74 -12.56 -18.96
CA GLY A 150 20.72 -12.52 -20.05
C GLY A 150 20.34 -11.57 -21.19
N GLY A 151 19.69 -10.45 -20.90
CA GLY A 151 19.24 -9.47 -21.90
C GLY A 151 17.86 -9.77 -22.51
N LYS A 152 17.22 -10.89 -22.14
CA LYS A 152 15.85 -11.21 -22.53
C LYS A 152 14.89 -11.04 -21.35
N LEU A 153 13.74 -10.44 -21.59
CA LEU A 153 12.66 -10.37 -20.60
C LEU A 153 11.86 -11.68 -20.62
N LEU A 154 11.86 -12.38 -19.49
CA LEU A 154 11.11 -13.61 -19.29
C LEU A 154 9.97 -13.38 -18.30
N TRP A 155 8.82 -13.97 -18.54
CA TRP A 155 7.65 -13.83 -17.68
C TRP A 155 7.72 -14.74 -16.46
N ASN A 156 7.61 -14.15 -15.28
CA ASN A 156 7.39 -14.87 -14.04
C ASN A 156 5.89 -15.12 -13.82
N ALA A 157 5.37 -16.17 -14.46
CA ALA A 157 3.96 -16.58 -14.34
C ALA A 157 3.53 -17.00 -12.93
N SER A 158 4.49 -17.20 -12.01
CA SER A 158 4.20 -17.57 -10.61
C SER A 158 4.28 -16.42 -9.63
N PHE A 159 4.65 -15.22 -10.08
CA PHE A 159 4.85 -14.09 -9.19
C PHE A 159 3.54 -13.70 -8.52
N SER A 160 3.56 -13.65 -7.19
CA SER A 160 2.44 -13.23 -6.37
C SER A 160 2.97 -12.32 -5.28
N ASP A 161 2.35 -11.14 -5.15
CA ASP A 161 2.72 -10.15 -4.16
C ASP A 161 1.56 -9.19 -3.90
N PRO A 162 1.30 -8.76 -2.64
CA PRO A 162 0.31 -7.73 -2.35
C PRO A 162 0.53 -6.43 -3.13
N LEU A 163 1.79 -6.09 -3.42
CA LEU A 163 2.11 -4.93 -4.25
C LEU A 163 1.49 -5.01 -5.64
N MET A 164 1.48 -6.20 -6.26
CA MET A 164 0.89 -6.35 -7.60
C MET A 164 -0.61 -6.10 -7.59
N LEU A 165 -1.29 -6.49 -6.50
CA LEU A 165 -2.71 -6.21 -6.32
C LEU A 165 -2.98 -4.71 -6.15
N LEU A 166 -2.09 -3.97 -5.47
CA LEU A 166 -2.18 -2.52 -5.34
C LEU A 166 -1.97 -1.81 -6.68
N ILE A 167 -0.93 -2.17 -7.42
CA ILE A 167 -0.62 -1.52 -8.70
C ILE A 167 -1.68 -1.87 -9.76
N ALA A 168 -2.10 -3.13 -9.84
CA ALA A 168 -3.09 -3.58 -10.82
C ALA A 168 -4.52 -3.16 -10.46
N GLY A 169 -4.82 -3.03 -9.16
CA GLY A 169 -6.07 -2.54 -8.61
C GLY A 169 -6.17 -1.02 -8.54
N GLY A 170 -5.05 -0.30 -8.60
CA GLY A 170 -5.05 1.16 -8.64
C GLY A 170 -5.32 1.73 -10.02
N ARG A 171 -5.44 3.05 -10.08
CA ARG A 171 -5.49 3.79 -11.36
C ARG A 171 -4.18 4.58 -11.48
N PRO A 172 -3.50 4.54 -12.64
CA PRO A 172 -2.50 5.55 -12.95
C PRO A 172 -3.14 6.92 -12.79
N ASP A 173 -2.46 7.81 -12.09
CA ASP A 173 -2.98 9.14 -11.75
C ASP A 173 -1.97 10.20 -12.17
N VAL A 174 -2.40 11.46 -12.21
CA VAL A 174 -1.47 12.59 -12.32
C VAL A 174 -0.50 12.49 -11.15
N PHE A 175 0.79 12.63 -11.44
CA PHE A 175 1.82 12.51 -10.42
C PHE A 175 1.53 13.49 -9.27
N PRO A 176 1.20 13.00 -8.05
CA PRO A 176 0.86 13.85 -6.94
C PRO A 176 2.12 14.58 -6.49
N LYS A 177 1.92 15.71 -5.81
CA LYS A 177 3.02 16.31 -5.07
C LYS A 177 3.55 15.30 -4.06
N VAL A 178 4.81 14.89 -4.18
CA VAL A 178 5.44 14.01 -3.18
C VAL A 178 5.52 14.77 -1.86
N SER A 179 4.94 14.18 -0.82
CA SER A 179 4.93 14.76 0.51
C SER A 179 6.32 14.77 1.11
N THR A 180 6.59 15.72 2.00
CA THR A 180 7.90 15.79 2.66
C THR A 180 8.10 14.49 3.45
N PRO A 181 9.28 13.85 3.38
CA PRO A 181 9.64 12.83 4.36
C PRO A 181 9.51 13.36 5.78
N MET A 182 9.11 12.49 6.69
CA MET A 182 9.16 12.83 8.11
C MET A 182 10.62 12.83 8.58
N ASP A 183 10.89 13.51 9.69
CA ASP A 183 12.25 13.64 10.23
C ASP A 183 12.91 12.27 10.41
N GLY A 184 14.06 12.08 9.76
CA GLY A 184 14.84 10.83 9.80
C GLY A 184 14.53 9.82 8.70
N ASP A 185 13.51 10.05 7.86
CA ASP A 185 13.15 9.14 6.77
C ASP A 185 13.89 9.40 5.46
N ASP A 186 14.57 10.55 5.29
CA ASP A 186 15.21 10.96 4.03
C ASP A 186 16.14 9.90 3.45
N LYS A 187 16.93 9.26 4.33
CA LYS A 187 17.84 8.19 3.92
C LYS A 187 17.09 6.96 3.40
N ALA A 188 15.98 6.59 4.03
CA ALA A 188 15.16 5.46 3.60
C ALA A 188 14.51 5.76 2.25
N VAL A 189 13.97 6.97 2.06
CA VAL A 189 13.39 7.41 0.79
C VAL A 189 14.43 7.38 -0.32
N LYS A 190 15.64 7.91 -0.08
CA LYS A 190 16.74 7.87 -1.05
C LYS A 190 17.13 6.45 -1.45
N LEU A 191 17.27 5.54 -0.48
CA LEU A 191 17.60 4.14 -0.75
C LEU A 191 16.50 3.41 -1.55
N LEU A 192 15.23 3.74 -1.33
CA LEU A 192 14.12 3.20 -2.13
C LEU A 192 14.17 3.75 -3.55
N ALA A 193 14.39 5.06 -3.70
CA ALA A 193 14.50 5.75 -4.99
C ALA A 193 15.63 5.19 -5.87
N GLU A 194 16.83 5.06 -5.30
CA GLU A 194 18.02 4.50 -5.97
C GLU A 194 17.77 3.07 -6.49
N LYS A 195 16.95 2.29 -5.78
CA LYS A 195 16.63 0.91 -6.13
C LYS A 195 15.34 0.76 -6.93
N LYS A 196 14.66 1.86 -7.30
CA LYS A 196 13.34 1.83 -7.96
C LYS A 196 12.31 0.99 -7.18
N LEU A 197 12.36 1.07 -5.85
CA LEU A 197 11.43 0.37 -4.95
C LEU A 197 10.23 1.27 -4.64
N PRO A 198 9.06 0.68 -4.32
CA PRO A 198 7.84 1.45 -4.15
C PRO A 198 7.88 2.35 -2.91
N ILE A 199 7.21 3.50 -2.98
CA ILE A 199 7.12 4.46 -1.87
C ILE A 199 5.64 4.78 -1.61
N LEU A 200 5.17 4.60 -0.37
CA LEU A 200 3.82 5.00 0.01
C LEU A 200 3.79 6.50 0.33
N ASN A 201 3.01 7.25 -0.45
CA ASN A 201 2.86 8.69 -0.33
C ASN A 201 1.44 9.04 0.16
N PHE A 202 1.38 9.77 1.26
CA PHE A 202 0.16 10.28 1.88
C PHE A 202 0.17 11.81 1.88
N LYS A 203 -0.94 12.46 2.19
CA LYS A 203 -1.04 13.93 2.19
C LYS A 203 -0.05 14.61 3.11
N ASN A 204 0.19 14.01 4.27
CA ASN A 204 1.01 14.58 5.35
C ASN A 204 2.44 14.00 5.42
N GLY A 205 2.82 13.06 4.55
CA GLY A 205 4.15 12.49 4.54
C GLY A 205 4.28 11.22 3.71
N VAL A 206 5.50 10.70 3.57
CA VAL A 206 5.74 9.35 3.04
C VAL A 206 5.85 8.34 4.18
N LEU A 207 5.31 7.14 3.99
CA LEU A 207 5.39 6.05 4.96
C LEU A 207 6.49 5.07 4.54
N VAL A 208 7.68 5.24 5.13
CA VAL A 208 8.84 4.37 4.87
C VAL A 208 9.45 3.77 6.15
N SER A 209 8.96 4.18 7.32
CA SER A 209 9.32 3.61 8.62
C SER A 209 8.19 3.78 9.63
N LEU A 210 8.27 3.05 10.75
CA LEU A 210 7.41 3.20 11.91
C LEU A 210 8.16 3.85 13.09
N ALA A 211 9.23 4.62 12.80
CA ALA A 211 9.89 5.42 13.83
C ALA A 211 8.87 6.38 14.44
N ALA A 212 8.83 6.44 15.77
CA ALA A 212 7.83 7.21 16.50
C ALA A 212 7.97 8.71 16.18
N ASP A 213 6.89 9.30 15.66
CA ASP A 213 6.75 10.74 15.56
C ASP A 213 6.40 11.28 16.95
N GLY A 214 7.28 12.10 17.53
CA GLY A 214 7.10 12.67 18.86
C GLY A 214 5.85 13.53 19.01
N ASN A 215 5.23 13.96 17.90
CA ASN A 215 4.02 14.76 17.90
C ASN A 215 2.74 13.95 17.67
N VAL A 216 2.81 12.65 17.38
CA VAL A 216 1.63 11.85 17.04
C VAL A 216 0.59 11.83 18.17
N GLU A 217 1.05 11.70 19.42
CA GLU A 217 0.22 11.70 20.64
C GLU A 217 -0.51 13.03 20.86
N LEU A 218 0.02 14.14 20.32
CA LEU A 218 -0.59 15.47 20.43
C LEU A 218 -1.69 15.69 19.39
N GLY A 219 -1.73 14.85 18.34
CA GLY A 219 -2.69 14.93 17.25
C GLY A 219 -4.13 14.57 17.65
N GLU A 220 -5.11 15.17 16.98
CA GLU A 220 -6.53 14.92 17.25
C GLU A 220 -6.94 13.46 17.06
N CYS A 221 -6.36 12.76 16.07
CA CYS A 221 -6.66 11.36 15.81
C CYS A 221 -6.18 10.43 16.96
N ALA A 222 -5.00 10.69 17.53
CA ALA A 222 -4.47 9.96 18.67
C ALA A 222 -5.30 10.21 19.93
N LYS A 223 -5.65 11.48 20.21
CA LYS A 223 -6.53 11.86 21.32
C LYS A 223 -7.91 11.20 21.21
N PHE A 224 -8.50 11.22 20.00
CA PHE A 224 -9.75 10.53 19.72
C PHE A 224 -9.64 9.03 20.01
N TYR A 225 -8.60 8.37 19.50
CA TYR A 225 -8.46 6.94 19.66
C TYR A 225 -8.15 6.55 21.10
N HIS A 226 -7.33 7.34 21.81
CA HIS A 226 -7.07 7.15 23.24
C HIS A 226 -8.37 7.15 24.04
N ARG A 227 -9.21 8.18 23.85
CA ARG A 227 -10.53 8.26 24.49
C ARG A 227 -11.43 7.08 24.15
N ALA A 228 -11.45 6.63 22.90
CA ALA A 228 -12.21 5.44 22.52
C ALA A 228 -11.69 4.19 23.26
N GLN A 229 -10.37 4.04 23.33
CA GLN A 229 -9.73 2.90 23.98
C GLN A 229 -9.98 2.85 25.49
N GLU A 230 -10.15 3.98 26.18
CA GLU A 230 -10.54 4.00 27.60
C GLU A 230 -11.81 3.18 27.85
N PHE A 231 -12.88 3.43 27.09
CA PHE A 231 -14.12 2.64 27.18
C PHE A 231 -13.89 1.17 26.83
N PHE A 232 -13.04 0.89 25.86
CA PHE A 232 -12.74 -0.50 25.47
C PHE A 232 -12.03 -1.27 26.60
N PHE A 233 -10.99 -0.69 27.21
CA PHE A 233 -10.24 -1.31 28.30
C PHE A 233 -11.03 -1.38 29.62
N GLU A 234 -12.02 -0.51 29.83
CA GLU A 234 -13.01 -0.61 30.90
C GLU A 234 -14.09 -1.67 30.63
N CYS A 235 -14.04 -2.37 29.49
CA CYS A 235 -15.06 -3.31 29.02
C CYS A 235 -16.44 -2.66 28.81
N ARG A 236 -16.50 -1.34 28.60
CA ARG A 236 -17.71 -0.57 28.27
C ARG A 236 -17.95 -0.58 26.77
N LEU A 237 -18.19 -1.78 26.25
CA LEU A 237 -18.17 -2.06 24.82
C LEU A 237 -19.28 -1.33 24.04
N LYS A 238 -20.44 -1.06 24.69
CA LYS A 238 -21.55 -0.32 24.07
C LYS A 238 -21.19 1.14 23.81
N GLU A 239 -20.51 1.79 24.76
CA GLU A 239 -19.99 3.14 24.59
C GLU A 239 -18.85 3.17 23.56
N TYR A 240 -17.95 2.18 23.59
CA TYR A 240 -16.90 2.05 22.59
C TYR A 240 -17.45 1.92 21.16
N SER A 241 -18.55 1.17 20.96
CA SER A 241 -19.17 1.00 19.63
C SER A 241 -19.64 2.32 19.01
N GLN A 242 -19.93 3.35 19.83
CA GLN A 242 -20.33 4.68 19.34
C GLN A 242 -19.21 5.45 18.63
N PHE A 243 -17.96 5.07 18.87
CA PHE A 243 -16.79 5.63 18.18
C PHE A 243 -16.60 5.05 16.77
N MET A 244 -17.35 4.02 16.38
CA MET A 244 -17.20 3.35 15.08
C MET A 244 -18.14 3.91 14.00
N THR A 245 -17.77 3.73 12.73
CA THR A 245 -18.69 3.88 11.59
C THR A 245 -19.83 2.86 11.71
N LYS A 246 -20.94 3.10 10.99
CA LYS A 246 -22.11 2.22 11.02
C LYS A 246 -21.75 0.75 10.70
N GLU A 247 -20.93 0.53 9.68
CA GLU A 247 -20.53 -0.82 9.25
C GLU A 247 -19.63 -1.49 10.27
N SER A 248 -18.59 -0.79 10.75
CA SER A 248 -17.68 -1.29 11.79
C SER A 248 -18.41 -1.58 13.10
N ARG A 249 -19.35 -0.70 13.48
CA ARG A 249 -20.23 -0.90 14.64
C ARG A 249 -21.05 -2.17 14.49
N GLY A 250 -21.71 -2.37 13.35
CA GLY A 250 -22.54 -3.56 13.12
C GLY A 250 -21.76 -4.86 13.28
N ARG A 251 -20.54 -4.93 12.76
CA ARG A 251 -19.66 -6.11 12.94
C ARG A 251 -19.21 -6.28 14.38
N PHE A 252 -18.80 -5.18 15.03
CA PHE A 252 -18.37 -5.20 16.42
C PHE A 252 -19.49 -5.66 17.35
N GLU A 253 -20.70 -5.14 17.15
CA GLU A 253 -21.86 -5.48 17.95
C GLU A 253 -22.28 -6.94 17.72
N ALA A 254 -22.25 -7.41 16.47
CA ALA A 254 -22.50 -8.82 16.16
C ALA A 254 -21.50 -9.78 16.82
N GLN A 255 -20.24 -9.36 16.97
CA GLN A 255 -19.20 -10.18 17.60
C GLN A 255 -19.31 -10.22 19.13
N PHE A 256 -19.64 -9.11 19.79
CA PHE A 256 -19.53 -9.03 21.25
C PHE A 256 -20.85 -8.82 22.00
N MET A 257 -21.85 -8.16 21.41
CA MET A 257 -23.06 -7.76 22.16
C MET A 257 -24.03 -8.91 22.40
N SER A 258 -23.86 -10.04 21.72
CA SER A 258 -24.60 -11.28 22.00
C SER A 258 -24.05 -12.03 23.21
N MET A 259 -22.84 -11.71 23.67
CA MET A 259 -22.19 -12.36 24.82
C MET A 259 -22.56 -11.65 26.14
N PRO A 260 -22.76 -12.38 27.25
CA PRO A 260 -22.81 -11.80 28.58
C PRO A 260 -21.51 -11.06 28.92
N GLU A 261 -21.57 -10.04 29.78
CA GLU A 261 -20.41 -9.21 30.14
C GLU A 261 -19.24 -10.03 30.72
N SER A 262 -19.52 -11.11 31.46
CA SER A 262 -18.49 -12.01 31.99
C SER A 262 -17.70 -12.72 30.88
N GLU A 263 -18.37 -13.12 29.79
CA GLU A 263 -17.76 -13.74 28.62
C GLU A 263 -16.99 -12.71 27.80
N GLN A 264 -17.54 -11.51 27.60
CA GLN A 264 -16.83 -10.40 26.96
C GLN A 264 -15.49 -10.12 27.66
N LYS A 265 -15.49 -10.01 28.99
CA LYS A 265 -14.28 -9.84 29.80
C LYS A 265 -13.30 -10.99 29.64
N ALA A 266 -13.79 -12.22 29.60
CA ALA A 266 -12.94 -13.40 29.44
C ALA A 266 -12.23 -13.42 28.07
N VAL A 267 -12.97 -13.14 26.99
CA VAL A 267 -12.44 -13.13 25.61
C VAL A 267 -11.45 -11.98 25.39
N LEU A 268 -11.71 -10.81 25.97
CA LEU A 268 -10.88 -9.62 25.79
C LEU A 268 -9.74 -9.48 26.80
N LYS A 269 -9.69 -10.33 27.84
CA LYS A 269 -8.70 -10.26 28.93
C LYS A 269 -7.26 -10.19 28.42
N ASP A 270 -6.91 -11.01 27.44
CA ASP A 270 -5.56 -10.97 26.86
C ASP A 270 -5.31 -9.62 26.20
N TYR A 271 -6.26 -9.12 25.41
CA TYR A 271 -6.14 -7.82 24.74
C TYR A 271 -5.97 -6.68 25.75
N PHE A 272 -6.68 -6.73 26.89
CA PHE A 272 -6.57 -5.73 27.95
C PHE A 272 -5.20 -5.68 28.63
N SER A 273 -4.37 -6.72 28.48
CA SER A 273 -3.01 -6.75 29.01
C SER A 273 -1.99 -5.98 28.16
N TRP A 274 -2.37 -5.54 26.95
CA TRP A 274 -1.51 -4.81 26.04
C TRP A 274 -1.69 -3.29 26.20
N LYS A 275 -0.57 -2.57 26.27
CA LYS A 275 -0.55 -1.11 26.17
C LYS A 275 -0.33 -0.70 24.72
N LYS A 276 -0.93 0.40 24.30
CA LYS A 276 -0.72 0.98 22.97
C LYS A 276 0.20 2.19 23.07
N ARG A 277 1.16 2.27 22.15
CA ARG A 277 2.00 3.44 21.92
C ARG A 277 1.83 3.89 20.47
N TYR A 278 1.37 5.11 20.25
CA TYR A 278 1.17 5.61 18.89
C TYR A 278 2.52 5.89 18.23
N LEU A 279 2.66 5.50 16.97
CA LEU A 279 3.89 5.61 16.21
C LEU A 279 3.77 6.70 15.16
N ARG A 280 2.73 6.63 14.32
CA ARG A 280 2.50 7.56 13.21
C ARG A 280 1.02 7.71 12.88
N ALA A 281 0.66 8.85 12.32
CA ALA A 281 -0.64 9.08 11.69
C ALA A 281 -0.43 9.50 10.23
N MET A 282 -1.06 8.80 9.30
CA MET A 282 -0.97 9.09 7.87
C MET A 282 -2.35 9.49 7.34
N GLU A 283 -2.44 10.67 6.74
CA GLU A 283 -3.68 11.21 6.19
C GLU A 283 -3.77 10.96 4.69
N SER A 284 -4.90 10.39 4.26
CA SER A 284 -5.31 10.42 2.87
C SER A 284 -5.53 11.85 2.38
N GLY A 285 -5.46 12.07 1.06
CA GLY A 285 -5.70 13.37 0.41
C GLY A 285 -7.00 14.07 0.83
N ASP A 286 -7.99 14.06 -0.04
CA ASP A 286 -9.26 14.77 0.20
C ASP A 286 -10.36 13.88 0.80
N SER A 287 -10.07 12.58 0.96
CA SER A 287 -11.06 11.60 1.42
C SER A 287 -11.32 11.61 2.94
N GLY A 288 -10.54 12.35 3.72
CA GLY A 288 -10.69 12.43 5.18
C GLY A 288 -10.34 11.12 5.93
N VAL A 289 -9.83 10.09 5.25
CA VAL A 289 -9.34 8.86 5.89
C VAL A 289 -7.99 9.12 6.55
N VAL A 290 -7.82 8.66 7.79
CA VAL A 290 -6.57 8.73 8.55
C VAL A 290 -6.20 7.35 9.06
N MET A 291 -4.97 6.92 8.84
CA MET A 291 -4.42 5.68 9.37
C MET A 291 -3.55 5.98 10.58
N ILE A 292 -3.84 5.38 11.74
CA ILE A 292 -2.96 5.44 12.90
C ILE A 292 -2.20 4.13 13.05
N PHE A 293 -0.88 4.23 13.08
CA PHE A 293 0.04 3.13 13.33
C PHE A 293 0.44 3.15 14.79
N PHE A 294 0.46 1.98 15.43
CA PHE A 294 0.78 1.85 16.85
C PHE A 294 1.51 0.55 17.14
N ALA A 295 2.30 0.55 18.20
CA ALA A 295 2.85 -0.65 18.80
C ALA A 295 1.95 -1.10 19.95
N ARG A 296 1.65 -2.39 20.02
CA ARG A 296 1.12 -3.06 21.21
C ARG A 296 2.28 -3.62 22.01
N GLU A 297 2.36 -3.26 23.28
CA GLU A 297 3.46 -3.59 24.17
C GLU A 297 2.94 -4.28 25.43
N ARG A 298 3.61 -5.36 25.83
CA ARG A 298 3.37 -6.09 27.07
C ARG A 298 4.69 -6.53 27.66
N ALA A 299 4.82 -6.50 28.98
CA ALA A 299 6.06 -6.86 29.65
C ALA A 299 6.47 -8.30 29.31
N GLY A 300 7.71 -8.49 28.84
CA GLY A 300 8.25 -9.79 28.44
C GLY A 300 7.97 -10.18 26.99
N ASP A 301 7.14 -9.44 26.26
CA ASP A 301 6.83 -9.69 24.85
C ASP A 301 7.50 -8.68 23.92
N SER A 302 7.76 -9.11 22.68
CA SER A 302 8.18 -8.19 21.61
C SER A 302 7.01 -7.30 21.18
N PRO A 303 7.24 -5.99 20.94
CA PRO A 303 6.19 -5.10 20.46
C PRO A 303 5.54 -5.60 19.17
N GLN A 304 4.21 -5.52 19.07
CA GLN A 304 3.47 -5.87 17.85
C GLN A 304 2.94 -4.61 17.18
N ASN A 305 3.44 -4.29 15.99
CA ASN A 305 2.96 -3.15 15.22
C ASN A 305 1.63 -3.47 14.54
N ASP A 306 0.72 -2.50 14.55
CA ASP A 306 -0.60 -2.62 13.97
C ASP A 306 -1.09 -1.26 13.45
N VAL A 307 -2.21 -1.26 12.74
CA VAL A 307 -2.82 -0.07 12.14
C VAL A 307 -4.32 -0.04 12.39
N THR A 308 -4.87 1.15 12.56
CA THR A 308 -6.31 1.38 12.60
C THR A 308 -6.69 2.51 11.66
N TYR A 309 -7.87 2.38 11.06
CA TYR A 309 -8.40 3.34 10.09
C TYR A 309 -9.47 4.22 10.74
N PHE A 310 -9.41 5.51 10.45
CA PHE A 310 -10.40 6.49 10.85
C PHE A 310 -10.98 7.19 9.63
N ILE A 311 -12.25 7.56 9.69
CA ILE A 311 -12.88 8.50 8.76
C ILE A 311 -13.14 9.79 9.52
N ARG A 312 -12.61 10.90 9.01
CA ARG A 312 -12.88 12.27 9.50
C ARG A 312 -14.15 12.79 8.82
N GLY A 313 -15.23 12.93 9.57
CA GLY A 313 -16.48 13.57 9.12
C GLY A 313 -16.75 14.88 9.87
N ASN A 314 -17.92 15.47 9.61
CA ASN A 314 -18.34 16.73 10.25
C ASN A 314 -18.46 16.63 11.77
N GLU A 315 -18.76 15.44 12.30
CA GLU A 315 -18.89 15.15 13.74
C GLU A 315 -17.55 14.72 14.37
N GLY A 316 -16.45 14.83 13.64
CA GLY A 316 -15.13 14.34 14.06
C GLY A 316 -14.81 12.94 13.51
N PHE A 317 -13.90 12.24 14.19
CA PHE A 317 -13.42 10.93 13.74
C PHE A 317 -14.38 9.80 14.08
N LYS A 318 -14.38 8.76 13.22
CA LYS A 318 -14.98 7.45 13.48
C LYS A 318 -14.02 6.32 13.11
N ILE A 319 -13.97 5.27 13.93
CA ILE A 319 -13.21 4.04 13.68
C ILE A 319 -13.86 3.25 12.54
N ALA A 320 -13.08 2.94 11.51
CA ALA A 320 -13.50 2.25 10.31
C ALA A 320 -12.74 0.92 10.11
N ASN A 321 -13.21 0.13 9.15
CA ASN A 321 -12.66 -1.19 8.77
C ASN A 321 -12.53 -2.20 9.92
N TRP A 322 -13.28 -2.03 11.01
CA TRP A 322 -13.25 -3.00 12.10
C TRP A 322 -13.85 -4.34 11.62
N GLY A 323 -13.12 -5.44 11.84
CA GLY A 323 -13.55 -6.78 11.43
C GLY A 323 -13.75 -6.95 9.92
N ALA A 324 -13.25 -6.02 9.12
CA ALA A 324 -13.31 -6.06 7.66
C ALA A 324 -12.37 -7.14 7.09
N ALA A 325 -12.65 -7.58 5.86
CA ALA A 325 -11.70 -8.39 5.11
C ALA A 325 -10.42 -7.57 4.83
N LYS A 326 -9.26 -8.22 4.94
CA LYS A 326 -7.97 -7.55 4.66
C LYS A 326 -7.94 -7.06 3.20
N THR A 327 -7.70 -5.77 3.03
CA THR A 327 -7.48 -5.15 1.73
C THR A 327 -6.08 -5.49 1.19
N PRO A 328 -5.82 -5.33 -0.12
CA PRO A 328 -4.46 -5.39 -0.67
C PRO A 328 -3.46 -4.48 0.06
N LEU A 329 -3.91 -3.33 0.59
CA LEU A 329 -3.05 -2.45 1.38
C LEU A 329 -2.74 -3.07 2.74
N ASP A 330 -3.71 -3.63 3.44
CA ASP A 330 -3.46 -4.34 4.71
C ASP A 330 -2.46 -5.47 4.53
N MET A 331 -2.57 -6.21 3.43
CA MET A 331 -1.64 -7.27 3.07
C MET A 331 -0.23 -6.73 2.79
N PHE A 332 -0.13 -5.60 2.08
CA PHE A 332 1.15 -4.92 1.81
C PHE A 332 1.80 -4.40 3.10
N LEU A 333 1.04 -3.68 3.93
CA LEU A 333 1.50 -3.15 5.20
C LEU A 333 1.97 -4.28 6.13
N SER A 334 1.17 -5.35 6.25
CA SER A 334 1.53 -6.53 7.05
C SER A 334 2.83 -7.19 6.57
N LYS A 335 3.04 -7.25 5.25
CA LYS A 335 4.21 -7.93 4.66
C LYS A 335 5.49 -7.12 4.78
N TYR A 336 5.41 -5.78 4.66
CA TYR A 336 6.60 -4.94 4.49
C TYR A 336 6.80 -3.85 5.54
N ILE A 337 5.73 -3.27 6.10
CA ILE A 337 5.81 -2.12 7.02
C ILE A 337 5.67 -2.53 8.49
N LEU A 338 4.64 -3.30 8.81
CA LEU A 338 4.32 -3.71 10.20
C LEU A 338 5.24 -4.83 10.70
N LYS A 339 5.97 -5.48 9.79
CA LYS A 339 6.92 -6.55 10.09
C LYS A 339 8.25 -5.97 10.57
N ASP A 340 8.92 -6.70 11.46
CA ASP A 340 10.29 -6.42 11.90
C ASP A 340 11.29 -6.31 10.74
N GLY A 341 12.41 -5.63 10.98
CA GLY A 341 13.50 -5.47 10.02
C GLY A 341 13.46 -4.19 9.18
N GLY A 342 12.33 -3.47 9.21
CA GLY A 342 12.17 -2.18 8.53
C GLY A 342 11.87 -2.31 7.03
N TYR A 343 11.14 -1.31 6.51
CA TYR A 343 10.57 -1.36 5.17
C TYR A 343 11.60 -1.60 4.06
N VAL A 344 12.68 -0.80 4.04
CA VAL A 344 13.71 -0.84 2.99
C VAL A 344 14.31 -2.24 2.87
N LYS A 345 14.58 -2.90 3.99
CA LYS A 345 15.11 -4.26 4.03
C LYS A 345 14.06 -5.24 3.49
N ASN A 346 12.88 -5.25 4.09
CA ASN A 346 11.81 -6.21 3.77
C ASN A 346 11.39 -6.15 2.30
N ILE A 347 11.30 -4.95 1.71
CA ILE A 347 10.93 -4.78 0.30
C ILE A 347 12.12 -5.10 -0.63
N SER A 348 13.36 -4.80 -0.22
CA SER A 348 14.56 -5.18 -1.00
C SER A 348 14.71 -6.69 -1.13
N GLU A 349 14.52 -7.45 -0.04
CA GLU A 349 14.60 -8.92 -0.04
C GLU A 349 13.66 -9.58 -1.06
N ARG A 350 12.54 -8.91 -1.38
CA ARG A 350 11.58 -9.42 -2.35
C ARG A 350 11.87 -8.98 -3.77
N PHE A 351 12.33 -7.74 -3.95
CA PHE A 351 12.37 -7.08 -5.25
C PHE A 351 13.78 -6.88 -5.81
N MET A 352 14.82 -7.21 -5.05
CA MET A 352 16.23 -7.12 -5.47
C MET A 352 16.91 -8.50 -5.44
N ASP A 353 16.69 -9.27 -4.38
CA ASP A 353 17.24 -10.64 -4.22
C ASP A 353 16.43 -11.67 -5.02
#